data_AF-A0A8T5MP95-F1
#
_entry.id   AF-A0A8T5MP95-F1
#
_cell.length_a   1.000
_cell.length_b   1.000
_cell.length_c   1.000
_cell.angle_alpha   90.00
_cell.angle_beta   90.00
_cell.angle_gamma   90.00
#
_symmetry.space_group_name_H-M   'P 1'
#
loop_
_entity.id
_entity.type
_entity.pdbx_description
1 polymer ?
#
loop_
_entity_poly.entity_id
_entity_poly.type
_entity_poly.pdbx_seq_one_letter_code
_entity_poly.pdbx_strand_id
1 'polypeptide(L)' 'MNSRTYRKCIVCGKRICITLQPDGTYSNGYFFGRMKLPVKGTGKNIKIGRSKVLNADIVKWTGKEKEYEYWECKDCFNSD' A
#
# COMPACT_ATOMS: atom_id res chain seq x y z
N MET A 1 -26.92 -1.63 7.20
CA MET A 1 -26.93 -0.55 6.18
C MET A 1 -25.57 -0.55 5.51
N ASN A 2 -25.52 -0.63 4.17
CA ASN A 2 -24.23 -0.67 3.46
C ASN A 2 -23.64 0.74 3.39
N SER A 3 -22.33 0.88 3.53
CA SER A 3 -21.65 2.17 3.38
C SER A 3 -20.75 2.16 2.15
N ARG A 4 -20.63 3.32 1.49
CA ARG A 4 -19.74 3.49 0.34
C ARG A 4 -18.54 4.32 0.76
N THR A 5 -17.35 3.85 0.40
CA THR A 5 -16.11 4.57 0.65
C THR A 5 -15.28 4.63 -0.63
N TYR A 6 -14.50 5.69 -0.78
CA TYR A 6 -13.67 5.87 -1.97
C TYR A 6 -12.21 5.58 -1.64
N ARG A 7 -11.55 4.86 -2.55
CA ARG A 7 -10.10 4.62 -2.53
C ARG A 7 -9.51 4.95 -3.89
N LYS A 8 -8.19 4.98 -3.97
CA LYS A 8 -7.46 5.20 -5.21
C LYS A 8 -6.74 3.90 -5.56
N CYS A 9 -6.88 3.43 -6.79
CA CYS A 9 -6.07 2.34 -7.30
C CYS A 9 -4.61 2.77 -7.29
N ILE A 10 -3.73 1.99 -6.67
CA ILE A 10 -2.31 2.33 -6.57
C ILE A 10 -1.58 2.14 -7.90
N VAL A 11 -2.05 1.23 -8.77
CA VAL A 11 -1.48 0.95 -10.09
C VAL A 11 -1.86 2.03 -11.11
N CYS A 12 -3.15 2.22 -11.39
CA CYS A 12 -3.60 3.13 -12.45
C CYS A 12 -4.10 4.50 -11.95
N GLY A 13 -4.20 4.71 -10.64
CA GLY A 13 -4.67 5.98 -10.06
C GLY A 13 -6.17 6.25 -10.16
N LYS A 14 -6.96 5.35 -10.78
CA LYS A 14 -8.43 5.47 -10.84
C LYS A 14 -9.05 5.52 -9.44
N ARG A 15 -10.15 6.28 -9.29
CA ARG A 15 -10.92 6.29 -8.04
C ARG A 15 -11.87 5.08 -8.00
N ILE A 16 -11.81 4.32 -6.93
CA ILE A 16 -12.56 3.09 -6.71
C ILE A 16 -13.64 3.38 -5.66
N CYS A 17 -14.88 2.97 -5.92
CA CYS A 17 -15.97 3.03 -4.94
C CYS A 17 -16.16 1.65 -4.33
N ILE A 18 -15.71 1.47 -3.09
CA ILE A 18 -15.87 0.22 -2.34
C ILE A 18 -17.18 0.26 -1.58
N THR A 19 -17.92 -0.85 -1.62
CA THR A 19 -19.11 -1.05 -0.78
C THR A 19 -18.74 -1.91 0.41
N LEU A 20 -18.92 -1.38 1.62
CA LEU A 20 -18.75 -2.09 2.87
C LEU A 20 -20.11 -2.63 3.33
N GLN A 21 -20.14 -3.93 3.59
CA GLN A 21 -21.30 -4.64 4.10
C GLN A 21 -21.28 -4.62 5.64
N PRO A 22 -22.43 -4.83 6.32
CA PRO A 22 -22.50 -4.75 7.78
C PRO A 22 -21.66 -5.82 8.50
N ASP A 23 -21.38 -6.93 7.83
CA ASP A 23 -20.54 -8.03 8.30
C ASP A 23 -19.03 -7.76 8.14
N GLY A 24 -18.66 -6.59 7.63
CA GLY A 24 -17.26 -6.19 7.41
C GLY A 24 -16.67 -6.67 6.08
N THR A 25 -17.42 -7.44 5.29
CA THR A 25 -16.99 -7.79 3.93
C THR A 25 -17.11 -6.59 3.00
N TYR A 26 -16.39 -6.63 1.88
CA TYR A 26 -16.37 -5.53 0.93
C TYR A 26 -16.41 -6.01 -0.52
N SER A 27 -16.82 -5.13 -1.42
CA SER A 27 -16.87 -5.39 -2.86
C SER A 27 -16.41 -4.20 -3.68
N ASN A 28 -16.14 -4.46 -4.97
CA ASN A 28 -15.74 -3.46 -5.97
C ASN A 28 -14.35 -2.83 -5.76
N GLY A 29 -13.42 -3.57 -5.16
CA GLY A 29 -12.00 -3.25 -5.01
C GLY A 29 -11.24 -4.46 -4.46
N TYR A 30 -9.91 -4.43 -4.50
CA TYR A 30 -9.04 -5.49 -3.97
C TYR A 30 -8.02 -4.90 -3.01
N PHE A 31 -8.05 -5.34 -1.76
CA PHE A 31 -7.15 -4.88 -0.70
C PHE A 31 -6.04 -5.90 -0.46
N PHE A 32 -4.80 -5.42 -0.52
CA PHE A 32 -3.60 -6.26 -0.34
C PHE A 32 -2.89 -6.03 0.99
N GLY A 33 -3.46 -5.18 1.85
CA GLY A 33 -2.87 -4.83 3.13
C GLY A 33 -2.40 -3.39 3.20
N ARG A 34 -1.64 -3.09 4.25
CA ARG A 34 -1.11 -1.76 4.52
C ARG A 34 0.40 -1.76 4.37
N MET A 35 0.92 -0.72 3.76
CA MET A 35 2.36 -0.50 3.62
C MET A 35 2.77 0.79 4.32
N LYS A 36 3.94 0.74 4.95
CA LYS A 36 4.60 1.92 5.50
C LYS A 36 5.55 2.46 4.45
N LEU A 37 5.35 3.72 4.09
CA LEU A 37 6.22 4.42 3.15
C LEU A 37 6.99 5.52 3.88
N PRO A 38 8.29 5.69 3.57
CA PRO A 38 9.10 6.74 4.16
C PRO A 38 8.62 8.12 3.71
N VAL A 39 8.45 9.06 4.64
CA VAL A 39 8.12 10.45 4.32
C VAL A 39 9.40 11.17 3.92
N LYS A 40 9.57 11.44 2.63
CA LYS A 40 10.75 12.13 2.07
C LYS A 40 11.05 13.43 2.85
N GLY A 41 12.33 13.71 3.07
CA GLY A 41 12.80 14.90 3.80
C GLY A 41 12.74 14.80 5.33
N THR A 42 12.21 13.71 5.90
CA THR A 42 12.14 13.55 7.37
C THR A 42 13.23 12.65 7.97
N GLY A 43 14.14 12.14 7.14
CA GLY A 43 15.20 11.24 7.57
C GLY A 43 16.11 10.79 6.44
N LYS A 44 16.87 9.73 6.68
CA LYS A 44 17.79 9.12 5.71
C LYS A 44 17.80 7.59 5.87
N ASN A 45 18.23 6.91 4.82
CA ASN A 45 18.57 5.49 4.90
C ASN A 45 19.95 5.34 5.54
N ILE A 46 20.03 4.59 6.63
CA ILE A 46 21.29 4.19 7.24
C ILE A 46 21.57 2.73 6.91
N LYS A 47 22.79 2.42 6.50
CA LYS A 47 23.23 1.04 6.27
C LYS A 47 23.31 0.31 7.61
N ILE A 48 22.62 -0.82 7.70
CA ILE A 48 22.62 -1.69 8.88
C ILE A 48 23.26 -3.06 8.60
N GLY A 49 23.59 -3.35 7.34
CA GLY A 49 24.26 -4.58 6.96
C GLY A 49 24.40 -4.71 5.45
N ARG A 50 24.79 -5.91 5.00
CA ARG A 50 24.85 -6.29 3.59
C ARG A 50 24.28 -7.69 3.44
N SER A 51 23.33 -7.86 2.53
CA SER A 51 22.77 -9.16 2.18
C SER A 51 23.80 -9.97 1.42
N LYS A 52 24.07 -11.20 1.88
CA LYS A 52 24.95 -12.14 1.16
C LYS A 52 24.29 -12.69 -0.11
N VAL A 53 22.96 -12.87 -0.07
CA VAL A 53 22.19 -13.48 -1.17
C VAL A 53 22.05 -12.50 -2.35
N LEU A 54 21.73 -11.24 -2.05
CA LEU A 54 21.48 -10.23 -3.09
C LEU A 54 22.71 -9.35 -3.37
N ASN A 55 23.80 -9.54 -2.63
CA ASN A 55 24.97 -8.66 -2.64
C ASN A 55 24.61 -7.16 -2.52
N ALA A 56 23.55 -6.84 -1.75
CA ALA A 56 22.96 -5.51 -1.65
C ALA A 56 23.03 -4.97 -0.21
N ASP A 57 23.09 -3.65 -0.07
CA ASP A 57 23.08 -3.00 1.24
C ASP A 57 21.70 -3.11 1.89
N ILE A 58 21.68 -3.57 3.15
CA ILE A 58 20.47 -3.58 3.97
C ILE A 58 20.42 -2.23 4.68
N VAL A 59 19.35 -1.49 4.46
CA VAL A 59 19.17 -0.14 5.01
C VAL A 59 17.98 -0.06 5.95
N LYS A 60 18.04 0.84 6.92
CA LYS A 60 16.93 1.23 7.79
C LYS A 60 16.63 2.71 7.58
N TRP A 61 15.36 3.05 7.39
CA TRP A 61 14.91 4.44 7.36
C TRP A 61 14.85 5.01 8.79
N THR A 62 15.40 6.20 9.00
CA THR A 62 15.43 6.86 10.33
C THR A 62 14.35 7.93 10.50
N GLY A 63 13.60 8.26 9.44
CA GLY A 63 12.62 9.34 9.45
C GLY A 63 11.22 8.88 9.83
N LYS A 64 10.25 9.76 9.57
CA LYS A 64 8.83 9.42 9.73
C LYS A 64 8.40 8.46 8.63
N GLU A 65 7.52 7.53 8.99
CA GLU A 65 6.82 6.66 8.05
C GLU A 65 5.33 7.02 8.07
N LYS A 66 4.68 6.83 6.93
CA LYS A 66 3.23 6.96 6.82
C LYS A 66 2.64 5.68 6.27
N GLU A 67 1.57 5.23 6.91
CA GLU A 67 0.83 4.04 6.50
C GLU A 67 -0.15 4.38 5.38
N TYR A 68 -0.19 3.52 4.36
CA TYR A 68 -1.09 3.61 3.23
C TYR A 68 -1.75 2.25 3.00
N GLU A 69 -3.03 2.28 2.65
CA GLU A 69 -3.74 1.09 2.19
C GLU A 69 -3.41 0.82 0.72
N TYR A 70 -3.04 -0.42 0.41
CA TYR A 70 -2.79 -0.86 -0.96
C TYR A 70 -4.11 -1.39 -1.55
N TRP A 71 -4.66 -0.63 -2.49
CA TRP A 71 -5.91 -0.95 -3.17
C TRP A 71 -5.71 -1.02 -4.68
N GLU A 72 -6.38 -1.99 -5.31
CA GLU A 72 -6.46 -2.09 -6.76
C GLU A 72 -7.90 -2.14 -7.26
N CYS A 73 -8.11 -1.61 -8.47
CA CYS A 73 -9.35 -1.80 -9.19
C CYS A 73 -9.35 -3.17 -9.86
N LYS A 74 -10.55 -3.65 -10.21
CA LYS A 74 -10.74 -4.93 -10.88
C LYS A 74 -9.87 -5.11 -12.14
N ASP A 75 -9.69 -4.07 -12.95
CA ASP A 75 -8.89 -4.18 -14.18
C ASP A 75 -7.42 -4.50 -13.87
N CYS A 76 -6.80 -3.72 -12.98
CA CYS A 76 -5.41 -3.92 -12.54
C CYS A 76 -5.19 -5.25 -11.85
N PHE A 77 -6.12 -5.63 -10.96
CA PHE A 77 -6.05 -6.91 -10.26
C PHE A 77 -6.04 -8.12 -11.21
N ASN A 78 -6.79 -8.05 -12.32
CA ASN A 78 -6.87 -9.14 -13.29
C ASN A 78 -5.81 -9.05 -14.41
N SER A 79 -5.02 -7.98 -14.45
CA SER A 79 -3.97 -7.80 -15.46
C SER A 79 -2.59 -8.30 -15.01
N ASP A 80 -2.47 -8.69 -13.74
CA ASP A 80 -1.32 -9.40 -13.18
C ASP A 80 -1.40 -10.91 -13.47
#